data_AF-A0A9D7D9L3-F1
#
_entry.id   AF-A0A9D7D9L3-F1
#
_cell.length_a   1.000
_cell.length_b   1.000
_cell.length_c   1.000
_cell.angle_alpha   90.00
_cell.angle_beta   90.00
_cell.angle_gamma   90.00
#
_symmetry.space_group_name_H-M   'P 1'
#
loop_
_entity.id
_entity.type
_entity.pdbx_description
1 polymer ?
#
loop_
_entity_poly.entity_id
_entity_poly.type
_entity_poly.pdbx_seq_one_letter_code
_entity_poly.pdbx_strand_id
1 'polypeptide(L)'
;MKPSVLLIAAACVSAVVLIAAAELNRRDVVLFNATPSVPTGFYLRTETPVVKGAFVTVRAADVAGRYATLRQFTDTGDRFIKRVAAREGDRVCAEGERVSVGLRPHQGHARQRRTRTADMGRLPCFAGWRVLPDG
;
A
#
# COMPACT_ATOMS: atom_id res chain seq x y z
N MET A 1 -20.36 -45.31 -0.29
CA MET A 1 -20.28 -44.46 -1.50
C MET A 1 -19.21 -45.03 -2.43
N LYS A 2 -19.42 -45.01 -3.76
CA LYS A 2 -18.40 -45.50 -4.69
C LYS A 2 -17.18 -44.56 -4.66
N PRO A 3 -15.94 -45.07 -4.71
CA PRO A 3 -14.73 -44.24 -4.65
C PRO A 3 -14.69 -43.16 -5.74
N SER A 4 -15.30 -43.41 -6.90
CA SER A 4 -15.48 -42.42 -7.96
C SER A 4 -16.31 -41.20 -7.54
N VAL A 5 -17.35 -41.37 -6.72
CA VAL A 5 -18.18 -40.27 -6.23
C VAL A 5 -17.42 -39.38 -5.25
N LEU A 6 -16.58 -39.99 -4.39
CA LEU A 6 -15.72 -39.25 -3.46
C LEU A 6 -14.65 -38.44 -4.21
N LEU A 7 -14.04 -39.03 -5.26
CA LEU A 7 -13.06 -38.34 -6.09
C LEU A 7 -13.67 -37.15 -6.85
N ILE A 8 -14.86 -37.34 -7.44
CA ILE A 8 -15.58 -36.26 -8.13
C ILE A 8 -15.91 -35.13 -7.14
N ALA A 9 -16.43 -35.46 -5.96
CA ALA A 9 -16.74 -34.45 -4.94
C ALA A 9 -15.50 -33.66 -4.50
N ALA A 10 -14.37 -34.34 -4.24
CA ALA A 10 -13.11 -33.69 -3.89
C ALA A 10 -12.57 -32.78 -5.02
N ALA A 11 -12.66 -33.23 -6.28
CA ALA A 11 -12.27 -32.43 -7.43
C ALA A 11 -13.15 -31.17 -7.57
N CYS A 12 -14.47 -31.29 -7.41
CA CYS A 12 -15.39 -30.16 -7.46
C CYS A 12 -15.10 -29.13 -6.35
N VAL A 13 -14.91 -29.59 -5.10
CA VAL A 13 -14.55 -28.70 -3.99
C VAL A 13 -13.24 -27.98 -4.26
N SER A 14 -12.22 -28.69 -4.75
CA SER A 14 -10.93 -28.09 -5.08
C SER A 14 -11.05 -27.04 -6.18
N ALA A 15 -11.83 -27.30 -7.22
CA ALA A 15 -12.08 -26.33 -8.29
C ALA A 15 -12.76 -25.06 -7.77
N VAL A 16 -13.77 -25.20 -6.90
CA VAL A 16 -14.47 -24.06 -6.28
C VAL A 16 -13.50 -23.23 -5.45
N VAL A 17 -12.64 -23.86 -4.64
CA VAL A 17 -11.64 -23.15 -3.82
C VAL A 17 -10.65 -22.38 -4.69
N LEU A 18 -10.14 -22.99 -5.77
CA LEU A 18 -9.20 -22.33 -6.68
C LEU A 18 -9.83 -21.13 -7.40
N ILE A 19 -11.08 -21.25 -7.83
CA ILE A 19 -11.83 -20.15 -8.46
C ILE A 19 -12.03 -19.00 -7.46
N ALA A 20 -12.44 -19.31 -6.23
CA ALA A 20 -12.62 -18.31 -5.19
C ALA A 20 -11.29 -17.60 -4.85
N ALA A 21 -10.20 -18.35 -4.71
CA ALA A 21 -8.87 -17.78 -4.46
C ALA A 21 -8.40 -16.88 -5.62
N ALA A 22 -8.62 -17.30 -6.86
CA ALA A 22 -8.30 -16.49 -8.03
C ALA A 22 -9.09 -15.17 -8.07
N GLU A 23 -10.38 -15.20 -7.71
CA GLU A 23 -11.22 -14.01 -7.67
C GLU A 23 -10.82 -13.04 -6.54
N LEU A 24 -10.49 -13.56 -5.36
CA LEU A 24 -9.97 -12.74 -4.25
C LEU A 24 -8.64 -12.06 -4.61
N ASN A 25 -7.76 -12.77 -5.32
CA ASN A 25 -6.49 -12.23 -5.80
C ASN A 25 -6.72 -11.14 -6.87
N ARG A 26 -7.60 -11.38 -7.85
CA ARG A 26 -7.93 -10.39 -8.89
C ARG A 26 -8.50 -9.09 -8.35
N ARG A 27 -9.21 -9.13 -7.22
CA ARG A 27 -9.84 -7.96 -6.60
C ARG A 27 -8.93 -7.24 -5.60
N ASP A 28 -7.69 -7.72 -5.40
CA ASP A 28 -6.76 -7.22 -4.38
C ASP A 28 -7.41 -7.21 -2.97
N VAL A 29 -8.19 -8.25 -2.64
CA VAL A 29 -8.87 -8.33 -1.34
C VAL A 29 -7.88 -8.68 -0.23
N VAL A 30 -6.97 -9.62 -0.51
CA VAL A 30 -5.93 -10.04 0.42
C VAL A 30 -4.59 -9.61 -0.13
N LEU A 31 -3.86 -8.78 0.60
CA LEU A 31 -2.54 -8.29 0.22
C LEU A 31 -1.48 -8.78 1.19
N PHE A 32 -0.27 -9.02 0.71
CA PHE A 32 0.87 -9.37 1.53
C PHE A 32 1.93 -8.25 1.49
N ASN A 33 2.27 -7.68 2.64
CA ASN A 33 3.38 -6.74 2.75
C ASN A 33 4.67 -7.50 3.09
N ALA A 34 5.55 -7.66 2.10
CA ALA A 34 6.82 -8.36 2.25
C ALA A 34 7.95 -7.51 2.87
N THR A 35 7.74 -6.20 3.07
CA THR A 35 8.79 -5.27 3.52
C THR A 35 8.44 -4.61 4.85
N PRO A 36 9.43 -4.28 5.72
CA PRO A 36 9.16 -3.66 7.02
C PRO A 36 8.78 -2.16 6.93
N SER A 37 8.17 -1.71 5.82
CA SER A 37 7.72 -0.32 5.66
C SER A 37 6.45 -0.01 6.47
N VAL A 38 5.65 -1.05 6.71
CA VAL A 38 4.59 -1.20 7.72
C VAL A 38 4.75 -2.62 8.29
N PRO A 39 3.98 -3.08 9.31
CA PRO A 39 4.09 -4.46 9.79
C PRO A 39 4.00 -5.47 8.64
N THR A 40 4.91 -6.44 8.61
CA THR A 40 4.93 -7.53 7.62
C THR A 40 3.74 -8.45 7.88
N GLY A 41 3.11 -8.95 6.81
CA GLY A 41 2.01 -9.91 6.93
C GLY A 41 0.87 -9.67 5.95
N PHE A 42 -0.23 -10.38 6.19
CA PHE A 42 -1.45 -10.28 5.40
C PHE A 42 -2.33 -9.13 5.87
N TYR A 43 -2.92 -8.43 4.89
CA TYR A 43 -3.87 -7.35 5.08
C TYR A 43 -5.13 -7.66 4.30
N LEU A 44 -6.28 -7.38 4.91
CA LEU A 44 -7.58 -7.44 4.25
C LEU A 44 -7.98 -6.03 3.81
N ARG A 45 -8.23 -5.85 2.51
CA ARG A 45 -8.79 -4.61 1.98
C ARG A 45 -10.27 -4.54 2.33
N THR A 46 -10.70 -3.37 2.79
CA THR A 46 -12.09 -3.06 3.09
C THR A 46 -12.46 -1.72 2.43
N GLU A 47 -13.76 -1.44 2.37
CA GLU A 47 -14.30 -0.19 1.83
C GLU A 47 -14.63 0.82 2.96
N THR A 48 -13.96 0.70 4.12
CA THR A 48 -14.13 1.65 5.21
C THR A 48 -13.59 3.03 4.83
N PRO A 49 -14.19 4.12 5.32
CA PRO A 49 -13.64 5.46 5.12
C PRO A 49 -12.17 5.51 5.53
N VAL A 50 -11.33 6.03 4.64
CA VAL A 50 -9.94 6.33 4.99
C VAL A 50 -9.96 7.31 6.17
N VAL A 51 -9.01 7.21 7.10
CA VAL A 51 -8.80 8.18 8.21
C VAL A 51 -7.30 8.33 8.49
N LYS A 52 -6.91 9.37 9.25
CA LYS A 52 -5.51 9.49 9.69
C LYS A 52 -5.13 8.25 10.49
N GLY A 53 -3.94 7.72 10.24
CA GLY A 53 -3.44 6.51 10.89
C GLY A 53 -3.94 5.20 10.27
N ALA A 54 -4.95 5.22 9.38
CA ALA A 54 -5.39 4.04 8.66
C ALA A 54 -4.28 3.50 7.75
N PHE A 55 -4.31 2.19 7.49
CA PHE A 55 -3.54 1.60 6.40
C PHE A 55 -4.37 1.67 5.12
N VAL A 56 -3.71 2.08 4.04
CA VAL A 56 -4.29 2.15 2.70
C VAL A 56 -3.41 1.41 1.72
N THR A 57 -4.02 0.96 0.62
CA THR A 57 -3.34 0.34 -0.50
C THR A 57 -3.50 1.21 -1.75
N VAL A 58 -2.43 1.34 -2.53
CA VAL A 58 -2.39 2.13 -3.78
C VAL A 58 -1.62 1.36 -4.85
N ARG A 59 -1.97 1.54 -6.13
CA ARG A 59 -1.17 0.98 -7.25
C ARG A 59 0.24 1.55 -7.20
N ALA A 60 1.24 0.67 -7.21
CA ALA A 60 2.64 1.06 -7.12
C ALA A 60 3.06 1.97 -8.29
N ALA A 61 2.64 1.60 -9.50
CA ALA A 61 2.92 2.33 -10.73
C ALA A 61 2.36 3.77 -10.70
N ASP A 62 1.14 3.95 -10.21
CA ASP A 62 0.44 5.24 -10.21
C ASP A 62 1.11 6.28 -9.31
N VAL A 63 1.58 5.87 -8.12
CA VAL A 63 2.07 6.81 -7.11
C VAL A 63 3.58 6.98 -7.13
N ALA A 64 4.32 5.98 -7.66
CA ALA A 64 5.77 6.03 -7.67
C ALA A 64 6.39 5.17 -8.79
N GLY A 65 5.93 5.33 -10.03
CA GLY A 65 6.36 4.51 -11.19
C GLY A 65 7.86 4.23 -11.28
N ARG A 66 8.72 5.26 -11.14
CA ARG A 66 10.19 5.07 -11.15
C ARG A 66 10.68 4.15 -10.02
N TYR A 67 10.16 4.34 -8.80
CA TYR A 67 10.49 3.48 -7.66
C TYR A 67 9.94 2.07 -7.87
N ALA A 68 8.73 1.97 -8.41
CA ALA A 68 8.06 0.71 -8.69
C ALA A 68 8.87 -0.12 -9.70
N THR A 69 9.27 0.46 -10.84
CA THR A 69 10.09 -0.21 -11.85
C THR A 69 11.40 -0.76 -11.28
N LEU A 70 12.13 0.06 -10.52
CA LEU A 70 13.41 -0.39 -9.98
C LEU A 70 13.27 -1.55 -9.00
N ARG A 71 12.22 -1.51 -8.19
CA ARG A 71 11.96 -2.53 -7.17
C ARG A 71 11.12 -3.69 -7.72
N GLN A 72 10.93 -3.73 -9.04
CA GLN A 72 10.18 -4.77 -9.78
C GLN A 72 8.72 -4.89 -9.32
N PHE A 73 8.12 -3.77 -8.90
CA PHE A 73 6.69 -3.63 -8.64
C PHE A 73 5.96 -3.14 -9.89
N THR A 74 6.12 -3.86 -11.00
CA THR A 74 5.64 -3.45 -12.32
C THR A 74 4.36 -4.15 -12.76
N ASP A 75 3.92 -5.18 -12.04
CA ASP A 75 2.71 -5.90 -12.38
C ASP A 75 1.48 -5.03 -12.07
N THR A 76 0.40 -5.23 -12.82
CA THR A 76 -0.83 -4.45 -12.65
C THR A 76 -1.47 -4.63 -11.27
N GLY A 77 -1.20 -5.75 -10.60
CA GLY A 77 -1.59 -6.07 -9.23
C GLY A 77 -0.62 -5.56 -8.17
N ASP A 78 0.51 -4.95 -8.52
CA ASP A 78 1.46 -4.50 -7.51
C ASP A 78 0.95 -3.29 -6.74
N ARG A 79 0.92 -3.46 -5.41
CA ARG A 79 0.38 -2.47 -4.48
C ARG A 79 1.37 -2.10 -3.39
N PHE A 80 1.34 -0.84 -2.99
CA PHE A 80 1.99 -0.39 -1.75
C PHE A 80 0.98 -0.28 -0.62
N ILE A 81 1.33 -0.83 0.55
CA ILE A 81 0.61 -0.58 1.79
C ILE A 81 1.32 0.51 2.57
N LYS A 82 0.60 1.58 2.90
CA LYS A 82 1.13 2.74 3.63
C LYS A 82 0.17 3.22 4.70
N ARG A 83 0.71 3.88 5.72
CA ARG A 83 -0.08 4.53 6.76
C ARG A 83 -0.39 5.97 6.36
N VAL A 84 -1.65 6.37 6.47
CA VAL A 84 -2.10 7.75 6.20
C VAL A 84 -1.56 8.67 7.30
N ALA A 85 -0.74 9.65 6.90
CA ALA A 85 -0.20 10.65 7.83
C ALA A 85 -0.98 11.97 7.80
N ALA A 86 -1.56 12.32 6.66
CA ALA A 86 -2.27 13.57 6.39
C ALA A 86 -3.41 13.33 5.41
N ARG A 87 -4.37 14.25 5.37
CA ARG A 87 -5.58 14.23 4.52
C ARG A 87 -5.84 15.62 3.96
N GLU A 88 -6.85 15.72 3.12
CA GLU A 88 -7.40 17.00 2.62
C GLU A 88 -7.46 18.07 3.72
N GLY A 89 -7.05 19.29 3.35
CA GLY A 89 -7.00 20.44 4.25
C GLY A 89 -5.79 20.44 5.21
N ASP A 90 -5.09 19.31 5.40
CA ASP A 90 -3.88 19.29 6.21
C ASP A 90 -2.74 20.04 5.54
N ARG A 91 -1.97 20.73 6.37
CA ARG A 91 -0.68 21.29 5.98
C ARG A 91 0.42 20.26 6.19
N VAL A 92 1.20 20.02 5.14
CA VAL A 92 2.37 19.15 5.16
C VAL A 92 3.59 20.00 4.81
N CYS A 93 4.64 19.86 5.62
CA CYS A 93 5.95 20.47 5.36
C CYS A 93 7.02 19.41 5.24
N ALA A 94 7.87 19.55 4.24
CA ALA A 94 9.07 18.75 4.09
C ALA A 94 10.33 19.64 4.13
N GLU A 95 11.25 19.30 5.03
CA GLU A 95 12.52 19.99 5.24
C GLU A 95 13.63 18.96 5.44
N GLY A 96 14.53 18.85 4.45
CA GLY A 96 15.58 17.83 4.46
C GLY A 96 15.01 16.41 4.56
N GLU A 97 15.33 15.70 5.64
CA GLU A 97 14.82 14.35 5.93
C GLU A 97 13.56 14.34 6.79
N ARG A 98 13.04 15.51 7.15
CA ARG A 98 11.89 15.64 8.05
C ARG A 98 10.62 15.94 7.27
N VAL A 99 9.56 15.19 7.54
CA VAL A 99 8.20 15.51 7.08
C VAL A 99 7.32 15.71 8.30
N SER A 100 6.54 16.79 8.31
CA SER A 100 5.63 17.13 9.41
C SER A 100 4.24 17.47 8.89
N VAL A 101 3.23 17.11 9.68
CA VAL A 101 1.81 17.39 9.40
C VAL A 101 1.27 18.27 10.51
N GLY A 102 0.73 19.45 10.18
CA GLY A 102 0.19 20.41 11.15
C GLY A 102 0.39 21.87 10.77
N LEU A 103 -0.09 22.79 11.61
CA LEU A 103 -0.19 24.22 11.28
C LEU A 103 1.14 24.99 11.34
N ARG A 104 2.15 24.49 12.06
CA ARG A 104 3.45 25.17 12.24
C ARG A 104 4.62 24.18 12.15
N PRO A 105 5.82 24.64 11.73
CA PRO A 105 7.04 23.86 11.89
C PRO A 105 7.17 23.39 13.35
N HIS A 106 7.48 22.11 13.55
CA HIS A 106 7.72 21.50 14.87
C HIS A 106 6.51 21.37 15.82
N GLN A 107 5.29 21.77 15.44
CA GLN A 107 4.07 21.59 16.26
C GLN A 107 3.17 20.43 15.80
N GLY A 108 3.72 19.48 15.04
CA GLY A 108 2.98 18.34 14.49
C GLY A 108 3.77 17.04 14.58
N HIS A 109 3.12 15.92 14.23
CA HIS A 109 3.81 14.63 14.16
C HIS A 109 4.84 14.64 13.04
N ALA A 110 6.11 14.67 13.43
CA ALA A 110 7.22 14.59 12.49
C ALA A 110 7.63 13.13 12.27
N ARG A 111 7.89 12.79 11.02
CA ARG A 111 8.46 11.50 10.63
C ARG A 111 9.70 11.74 9.81
N GLN A 112 10.71 10.89 10.02
CA GLN A 112 11.85 10.85 9.13
C GLN A 112 11.43 10.19 7.82
N ARG A 113 11.71 10.85 6.70
CA ARG A 113 11.59 10.27 5.37
C ARG A 113 12.94 9.73 4.92
N ARG A 114 12.92 8.66 4.15
CA ARG A 114 14.10 8.30 3.35
C ARG A 114 14.20 9.27 2.18
N THR A 115 15.35 9.90 2.05
CA THR A 115 15.67 10.79 0.93
C THR A 115 16.51 10.08 -0.12
N ARG A 116 17.05 8.90 0.21
CA ARG A 116 17.98 8.16 -0.64
C ARG A 116 17.78 6.66 -0.53
N THR A 117 18.07 5.94 -1.60
CA THR A 117 18.25 4.49 -1.60
C THR A 117 19.55 4.13 -2.30
N ALA A 118 20.13 2.98 -1.94
CA ALA A 118 21.40 2.52 -2.55
C ALA A 118 21.27 2.32 -4.07
N ASP A 119 20.06 2.01 -4.54
CA ASP A 119 19.72 1.67 -5.92
C ASP A 119 19.21 2.87 -6.75
N MET A 120 18.69 3.96 -6.16
CA MET A 120 18.22 5.17 -6.90
C MET A 120 19.01 6.45 -6.70
N GLY A 121 19.91 6.51 -5.72
CA GLY A 121 20.31 7.83 -5.24
C GLY A 121 19.09 8.53 -4.62
N ARG A 122 18.80 9.80 -4.97
CA ARG A 122 17.75 10.58 -4.31
C ARG A 122 16.34 10.12 -4.71
N LEU A 123 15.51 9.84 -3.70
CA LEU A 123 14.08 9.60 -3.87
C LEU A 123 13.34 10.89 -4.24
N PRO A 124 12.22 10.81 -4.99
CA PRO A 124 11.37 11.97 -5.23
C PRO A 124 10.99 12.66 -3.92
N CYS A 125 11.30 13.94 -3.82
CA CYS A 125 11.05 14.72 -2.61
C CYS A 125 10.50 16.10 -2.98
N PHE A 126 9.39 16.48 -2.35
CA PHE A 126 9.01 17.88 -2.30
C PHE A 126 9.72 18.57 -1.12
N ALA A 127 9.78 19.90 -1.17
CA ALA A 127 10.27 20.74 -0.09
C ALA A 127 9.29 21.89 0.16
N GLY A 128 9.30 22.40 1.38
CA GLY A 128 8.45 23.51 1.81
C GLY A 128 7.03 23.09 2.20
N TRP A 129 6.20 24.11 2.41
CA TRP A 129 4.82 23.99 2.88
C TRP A 129 3.84 23.76 1.73
N ARG A 130 2.92 22.81 1.90
CA ARG A 130 1.78 22.60 1.00
C ARG A 130 0.54 22.22 1.80
N VAL A 131 -0.61 22.75 1.39
CA VAL A 131 -1.92 22.24 1.82
C VAL A 131 -2.27 21.10 0.87
N LEU A 132 -2.74 19.98 1.41
CA LEU A 132 -3.25 18.90 0.57
C LEU A 132 -4.58 19.35 -0.05
N PRO A 133 -4.66 19.41 -1.40
CA PRO A 133 -5.87 19.80 -2.08
C PRO A 133 -6.96 18.75 -1.88
N ASP A 134 -8.18 19.15 -2.21
CA ASP A 134 -9.34 18.28 -2.26
C ASP A 134 -9.07 17.15 -3.28
N GLY A 135 -9.46 15.93 -2.89
CA GLY A 135 -9.16 14.69 -3.61
C GLY A 135 -10.20 14.30 -4.66
#